data_AF-A0A843KPH5-F1
#
_entry.id   AF-A0A843KPH5-F1
#
_cell.length_a   1.000
_cell.length_b   1.000
_cell.length_c   1.000
_cell.angle_alpha   90.00
_cell.angle_beta   90.00
_cell.angle_gamma   90.00
#
_symmetry.space_group_name_H-M   'P 1'
#
loop_
_entity.id
_entity.type
_entity.pdbx_description
1 polymer ?
#
loop_
_entity_poly.entity_id
_entity_poly.type
_entity_poly.pdbx_seq_one_letter_code
_entity_poly.pdbx_strand_id
1 'polypeptide(L)'
;MRDVAVIGVGCTEFGEHWSTSFRDLFVTAGALALEDAGISGEKIDALYVGNMSAGRFVEQEHIGALIADYAGLASNHVPSTRVEAACASGGLAFRQAV
;
A
#
# COMPACT_ATOMS: atom_id res chain seq x y z
N MET A 1 -13.68 15.81 -15.68
CA MET A 1 -12.56 15.47 -14.78
C MET A 1 -13.03 15.80 -13.38
N ARG A 2 -12.86 14.91 -12.40
CA ARG A 2 -13.20 15.19 -11.00
C ARG A 2 -11.93 15.67 -10.31
N ASP A 3 -12.05 16.66 -9.45
CA ASP A 3 -10.94 17.05 -8.57
C ASP A 3 -10.66 15.94 -7.56
N VAL A 4 -9.39 15.79 -7.19
CA VAL A 4 -8.92 14.75 -6.26
C VAL A 4 -8.27 15.43 -5.07
N ALA A 5 -8.49 14.87 -3.87
CA ALA A 5 -7.93 15.35 -2.62
C ALA A 5 -7.26 14.20 -1.87
N VAL A 6 -6.20 14.53 -1.12
CA VAL A 6 -5.60 13.62 -0.14
C VAL A 6 -6.25 13.89 1.20
N ILE A 7 -6.96 12.89 1.75
CA ILE A 7 -7.69 13.02 3.01
C ILE A 7 -6.99 12.39 4.21
N GLY A 8 -5.93 11.61 3.99
CA GLY A 8 -5.09 11.07 5.06
C GLY A 8 -3.78 10.49 4.54
N VAL A 9 -2.77 10.41 5.42
CA VAL A 9 -1.44 9.88 5.13
C VAL A 9 -0.92 9.00 6.28
N GLY A 10 -0.10 8.01 5.96
CA GLY A 10 0.51 7.13 6.94
C GLY A 10 1.92 6.74 6.50
N CYS A 11 2.86 6.72 7.43
CA CYS A 11 4.26 6.40 7.17
C CYS A 11 4.86 5.67 8.37
N THR A 12 5.53 4.55 8.12
CA THR A 12 6.37 3.90 9.13
C THR A 12 7.69 4.67 9.28
N GLU A 13 8.37 4.50 10.42
CA GLU A 13 9.73 5.01 10.58
C GLU A 13 10.68 4.38 9.54
N PHE A 14 11.62 5.16 9.02
CA PHE A 14 12.62 4.67 8.07
C PHE A 14 13.87 4.25 8.84
N GLY A 15 14.32 3.02 8.63
CA GLY A 15 15.49 2.50 9.32
C GLY A 15 15.67 1.01 9.13
N GLU A 16 16.51 0.44 9.99
CA GLU A 16 16.83 -0.99 9.99
C GLU A 16 15.82 -1.76 10.85
N HIS A 17 14.83 -2.35 10.20
CA HIS A 17 13.75 -3.07 10.87
C HIS A 17 13.98 -4.58 10.87
N TRP A 18 14.86 -5.06 11.73
CA TRP A 18 15.25 -6.48 11.77
C TRP A 18 14.16 -7.42 12.32
N SER A 19 13.26 -6.89 13.15
CA SER A 19 12.15 -7.63 13.77
C SER A 19 10.80 -7.41 13.11
N THR A 20 10.73 -6.57 12.07
CA THR A 20 9.48 -6.17 11.42
C THR A 20 9.41 -6.83 10.06
N SER A 21 8.32 -7.53 9.77
CA SER A 21 8.14 -8.15 8.47
C SER A 21 7.69 -7.13 7.42
N PHE A 22 7.84 -7.49 6.13
CA PHE A 22 7.24 -6.73 5.03
C PHE A 22 5.72 -6.50 5.23
N ARG A 23 5.04 -7.47 5.84
CA ARG A 23 3.61 -7.43 6.13
C ARG A 23 3.27 -6.39 7.19
N ASP A 24 4.04 -6.38 8.27
CA ASP A 24 3.86 -5.40 9.35
C ASP A 24 4.04 -3.98 8.80
N LEU A 25 5.06 -3.75 7.97
CA LEU A 25 5.32 -2.43 7.40
C LEU A 25 4.13 -1.85 6.62
N PHE A 26 3.56 -2.63 5.68
CA PHE A 26 2.44 -2.11 4.89
C PHE A 26 1.12 -2.06 5.68
N VAL A 27 0.90 -2.98 6.62
CA VAL A 27 -0.29 -2.95 7.49
C VAL A 27 -0.24 -1.73 8.40
N THR A 28 0.91 -1.46 9.03
CA THR A 28 1.08 -0.28 9.89
C THR A 28 0.92 1.02 9.10
N ALA A 29 1.58 1.17 7.95
CA ALA A 29 1.45 2.37 7.13
C ALA A 29 0.00 2.60 6.65
N GLY A 30 -0.68 1.54 6.21
CA GLY A 30 -2.08 1.61 5.77
C GLY A 30 -3.05 1.95 6.90
N ALA A 31 -2.86 1.35 8.09
CA ALA A 31 -3.68 1.64 9.27
C ALA A 31 -3.56 3.11 9.71
N LEU A 32 -2.34 3.65 9.76
CA LEU A 32 -2.10 5.07 10.06
C LEU A 32 -2.79 6.00 9.05
N ALA A 33 -2.74 5.66 7.76
CA ALA A 33 -3.39 6.46 6.72
C ALA A 33 -4.92 6.45 6.84
N LEU A 34 -5.52 5.31 7.22
CA LEU A 34 -6.96 5.20 7.44
C LEU A 34 -7.41 5.94 8.71
N GLU A 35 -6.59 5.88 9.76
CA GLU A 35 -6.82 6.64 11.00
C GLU A 35 -6.80 8.14 10.75
N ASP A 36 -5.78 8.65 10.05
CA ASP A 36 -5.66 10.07 9.68
C ASP A 36 -6.82 10.52 8.78
N ALA A 37 -7.27 9.66 7.86
CA ALA A 37 -8.42 9.92 7.00
C ALA A 37 -9.78 9.83 7.72
N GLY A 38 -9.85 9.20 8.90
CA GLY A 38 -11.10 8.98 9.63
C GLY A 38 -12.09 8.05 8.92
N ILE A 39 -11.60 7.10 8.11
CA ILE A 39 -12.44 6.15 7.36
C ILE A 39 -12.11 4.69 7.72
N SER A 40 -13.08 3.79 7.50
CA SER A 40 -12.86 2.35 7.61
C SER A 40 -12.33 1.77 6.29
N GLY A 41 -11.67 0.61 6.36
CA GLY A 41 -11.18 -0.12 5.17
C GLY A 41 -12.29 -0.55 4.20
N GLU A 42 -13.54 -0.61 4.65
CA GLU A 42 -14.72 -0.87 3.81
C GLU A 42 -15.00 0.24 2.79
N LYS A 43 -14.41 1.42 2.98
CA LYS A 43 -14.51 2.56 2.05
C LYS A 43 -13.42 2.56 0.97
N ILE A 44 -12.52 1.58 0.97
CA ILE A 44 -11.46 1.47 -0.03
C ILE A 44 -12.00 0.76 -1.28
N ASP A 45 -11.99 1.45 -2.40
CA ASP A 45 -12.44 0.89 -3.69
C ASP A 45 -11.32 0.23 -4.49
N ALA A 46 -10.06 0.60 -4.27
CA ALA A 46 -8.90 0.07 -4.98
C ALA A 46 -7.58 0.34 -4.23
N LEU A 47 -6.55 -0.47 -4.53
CA LEU A 47 -5.19 -0.30 -4.05
C LEU A 47 -4.20 -0.14 -5.21
N TYR A 48 -3.27 0.80 -5.06
CA TYR A 48 -2.14 0.97 -5.97
C TYR A 48 -0.84 0.90 -5.16
N VAL A 49 0.00 -0.08 -5.47
CA VAL A 49 1.18 -0.42 -4.66
C VAL A 49 2.44 -0.15 -5.47
N GLY A 50 3.30 0.73 -4.96
CA GLY A 50 4.64 0.94 -5.48
C GLY A 50 5.67 0.12 -4.69
N ASN A 51 6.33 -0.83 -5.34
CA ASN A 51 7.42 -1.59 -4.71
C ASN A 51 8.38 -2.15 -5.75
N MET A 52 9.66 -1.83 -5.56
CA MET A 52 10.74 -2.27 -6.45
C MET A 52 11.27 -3.65 -6.08
N SER A 53 11.50 -3.90 -4.78
CA SER A 53 12.56 -4.81 -4.36
C SER A 53 12.09 -6.06 -3.62
N ALA A 54 10.78 -6.21 -3.37
CA ALA A 54 10.24 -7.35 -2.64
C ALA A 54 10.56 -8.69 -3.33
N GLY A 55 10.45 -8.73 -4.67
CA GLY A 55 10.80 -9.92 -5.46
C GLY A 55 12.25 -10.38 -5.27
N ARG A 56 13.17 -9.45 -5.01
CA ARG A 56 14.59 -9.76 -4.84
C ARG A 56 14.99 -10.04 -3.39
N PHE A 57 14.50 -9.25 -2.44
CA PHE A 57 15.00 -9.31 -1.05
C PHE A 57 14.14 -10.16 -0.12
N VAL A 58 12.86 -10.35 -0.43
CA VAL A 58 11.97 -11.21 0.37
C VAL A 58 11.33 -12.30 -0.49
N GLU A 59 11.89 -12.53 -1.69
CA GLU A 59 11.47 -13.58 -2.63
C GLU A 59 9.95 -13.59 -2.91
N GLN A 60 9.34 -12.40 -2.86
CA GLN A 60 7.91 -12.21 -2.96
C GLN A 60 7.56 -11.29 -4.13
N GLU A 61 7.09 -11.90 -5.21
CA GLU A 61 6.39 -11.22 -6.29
C GLU A 61 4.89 -11.10 -5.95
N HIS A 62 4.02 -10.86 -6.94
CA HIS A 62 2.56 -10.80 -6.81
C HIS A 62 2.04 -10.09 -5.53
N ILE A 63 2.77 -9.06 -5.09
CA ILE A 63 2.56 -8.39 -3.80
C ILE A 63 1.23 -7.64 -3.71
N GLY A 64 0.62 -7.26 -4.84
CA GLY A 64 -0.69 -6.60 -4.83
C GLY A 64 -1.75 -7.51 -4.20
N ALA A 65 -1.78 -8.79 -4.61
CA ALA A 65 -2.65 -9.80 -4.02
C ALA A 65 -2.30 -10.06 -2.55
N LEU A 66 -1.00 -10.19 -2.23
CA LEU A 66 -0.55 -10.38 -0.85
C LEU A 66 -1.00 -9.22 0.06
N ILE A 67 -0.86 -7.98 -0.37
CA ILE A 67 -1.23 -6.80 0.42
C ILE A 67 -2.73 -6.75 0.63
N ALA A 68 -3.53 -6.97 -0.42
CA ALA A 68 -4.98 -6.99 -0.30
C ALA A 68 -5.47 -8.08 0.67
N ASP A 69 -4.88 -9.27 0.60
CA ASP A 69 -5.19 -10.39 1.49
C ASP A 69 -4.81 -10.08 2.95
N TYR A 70 -3.53 -9.74 3.19
CA TYR A 70 -3.03 -9.53 4.56
C TYR A 70 -3.59 -8.28 5.24
N ALA A 71 -4.02 -7.28 4.48
CA ALA A 71 -4.74 -6.11 4.99
C ALA A 71 -6.23 -6.37 5.26
N GLY A 72 -6.73 -7.58 4.98
CA GLY A 72 -8.14 -7.95 5.15
C GLY A 72 -9.08 -7.31 4.12
N LEU A 73 -8.56 -6.80 3.01
CA LEU A 73 -9.32 -6.12 1.96
C LEU A 73 -9.75 -7.07 0.83
N ALA A 74 -9.14 -8.25 0.75
CA ALA A 74 -9.53 -9.29 -0.21
C ALA A 74 -10.95 -9.84 0.05
N SER A 75 -11.42 -9.83 1.30
CA SER A 75 -12.79 -10.21 1.67
C SER A 75 -13.85 -9.28 1.05
N ASN A 76 -13.47 -8.03 0.78
CA ASN A 76 -14.29 -7.02 0.11
C ASN A 76 -14.03 -6.97 -1.41
N HIS A 77 -13.25 -7.91 -1.95
CA HIS A 77 -12.87 -7.97 -3.36
C HIS A 77 -12.18 -6.70 -3.88
N VAL A 78 -11.46 -5.97 -3.02
CA VAL A 78 -10.76 -4.75 -3.41
C VAL A 78 -9.64 -5.09 -4.41
N PRO A 79 -9.66 -4.54 -5.63
CA PRO A 79 -8.61 -4.75 -6.61
C PRO A 79 -7.30 -4.09 -6.16
N SER A 80 -6.18 -4.77 -6.38
CA SER A 80 -4.85 -4.27 -6.02
C SER A 80 -3.87 -4.39 -7.18
N THR A 81 -3.31 -3.25 -7.59
CA THR A 81 -2.39 -3.17 -8.74
C THR A 81 -1.00 -2.79 -8.25
N ARG A 82 0.00 -3.61 -8.58
CA ARG A 82 1.41 -3.26 -8.40
C ARG A 82 1.89 -2.42 -9.59
N VAL A 83 2.58 -1.33 -9.30
CA VAL A 83 3.38 -0.57 -10.27
C VAL A 83 4.84 -0.49 -9.86
N GLU A 84 5.73 -0.44 -10.85
CA GLU A 84 7.18 -0.50 -10.65
C GLU A 84 7.88 0.48 -11.61
N ALA A 85 8.76 1.32 -11.06
CA ALA A 85 9.67 2.20 -11.79
C ALA A 85 10.87 2.61 -10.90
N ALA A 86 11.54 1.63 -10.33
CA ALA A 86 12.62 1.76 -9.35
C ALA A 86 12.25 2.75 -8.25
N CYS A 87 13.07 3.77 -8.04
CA CYS A 87 12.87 4.82 -7.04
C CYS A 87 11.57 5.61 -7.23
N ALA A 88 10.99 5.64 -8.43
CA ALA A 88 9.77 6.38 -8.75
C ALA A 88 8.48 5.56 -8.52
N SER A 89 8.57 4.30 -8.08
CA SER A 89 7.41 3.41 -7.94
C SER A 89 6.29 4.00 -7.08
N GLY A 90 6.64 4.67 -5.97
CA GLY A 90 5.65 5.35 -5.11
C GLY A 90 4.92 6.50 -5.82
N GLY A 91 5.65 7.31 -6.58
CA GLY A 91 5.06 8.40 -7.36
C GLY A 91 4.15 7.89 -8.48
N LEU A 92 4.50 6.78 -9.13
CA LEU A 92 3.62 6.14 -10.10
C LEU A 92 2.37 5.56 -9.45
N ALA A 93 2.49 4.93 -8.28
CA ALA A 93 1.34 4.39 -7.56
C ALA A 93 0.35 5.50 -7.20
N PHE A 94 0.86 6.62 -6.69
CA PHE A 94 0.05 7.81 -6.41
C PHE A 94 -0.62 8.34 -7.68
N ARG A 95 0.12 8.44 -8.80
CA ARG A 95 -0.43 8.89 -10.08
C ARG A 95 -1.54 7.98 -10.62
N GLN A 96 -1.46 6.67 -10.41
CA GLN A 96 -2.52 5.75 -10.85
C GLN A 96 -3.79 5.85 -10.01
N ALA A 97 -3.68 6.35 -8.76
CA ALA A 97 -4.82 6.55 -7.87
C ALA A 97 -5.58 7.86 -8.11
N VAL A 98 -4.99 8.82 -8.86
CA VAL A 98 -5.55 10.14 -9.19
C VAL A 98 -6.20 10.13 -10.57
#